data_AF-A0A3G1A7Y0-F1
#
_entry.id   AF-A0A3G1A7Y0-F1
#
_cell.length_a   1.000
_cell.length_b   1.000
_cell.length_c   1.000
_cell.angle_alpha   90.00
_cell.angle_beta   90.00
_cell.angle_gamma   90.00
#
_symmetry.space_group_name_H-M   'P 1'
#
loop_
_entity.id
_entity.type
_entity.pdbx_description
1 polymer ?
#
loop_
_entity_poly.entity_id
_entity_poly.type
_entity_poly.pdbx_seq_one_letter_code
_entity_poly.pdbx_strand_id
1 'polypeptide(L)'
;MPACPILLRLKEQAGIFEKLKEARDIAAPSPPSLLVGEKGYPYVRVGVNLAEGDNAPLFEDPGSWWGRLGLLDIIKLRASMIYSYRVLRVRSASNRIAEAVQEAAMSIRPVESEVFLSRPPVFTMRFDPLVKPVGFSAEVEKISLTSNPVIPRRVDSLVADRVKAREALIELYSRGFDVYYLQRLLSSGALGVDKKFVPTRWSITAVDRAIGDYLLSKVKTFPEISGVEVYTSSYIGNNYVLLFLPGPWFMEMVEIWLPNSVWVPGAEPYMTLIHEYSDGRPSGQDGGYDAIRLPVLENLYKRGRQGYLQ
;
A
#
# COMPACT_ATOMS: atom_id res chain seq x y z
N MET A 1 19.35 25.05 -4.96
CA MET A 1 18.99 24.55 -3.61
C MET A 1 18.13 23.31 -3.78
N PRO A 2 18.32 22.24 -3.00
CA PRO A 2 17.41 21.10 -3.04
C PRO A 2 15.99 21.56 -2.71
N ALA A 3 15.00 21.12 -3.50
CA ALA A 3 13.60 21.49 -3.29
C ALA A 3 13.07 20.84 -2.01
N CYS A 4 12.42 21.61 -1.14
CA CYS A 4 11.86 21.12 0.11
C CYS A 4 10.60 20.26 -0.16
N PRO A 5 10.59 18.96 0.22
CA PRO A 5 9.45 18.07 0.04
C PRO A 5 8.14 18.59 0.66
N ILE A 6 8.23 19.24 1.82
CA ILE A 6 7.07 19.80 2.54
C ILE A 6 6.46 20.97 1.77
N LEU A 7 7.29 21.88 1.27
CA LEU A 7 6.83 23.03 0.48
C LEU A 7 6.23 22.59 -0.84
N LEU A 8 6.81 21.58 -1.50
CA LEU A 8 6.24 21.00 -2.72
C LEU A 8 4.85 20.45 -2.44
N ARG A 9 4.68 19.61 -1.41
CA ARG A 9 3.38 19.08 -0.99
C ARG A 9 2.36 20.19 -0.75
N LEU A 10 2.73 21.21 0.02
CA LEU A 10 1.83 22.32 0.35
C LEU A 10 1.44 23.13 -0.89
N LYS A 11 2.37 23.33 -1.83
CA LYS A 11 2.09 24.00 -3.09
C LYS A 11 1.07 23.24 -3.93
N GLU A 12 1.22 21.92 -4.06
CA GLU A 12 0.27 21.08 -4.80
C GLU A 12 -1.10 21.08 -4.12
N GLN A 13 -1.14 20.91 -2.79
CA GLN A 13 -2.40 20.95 -2.03
C GLN A 13 -3.09 22.31 -2.07
N ALA A 14 -2.34 23.42 -2.10
CA ALA A 14 -2.89 24.76 -2.25
C ALA A 14 -3.53 24.94 -3.64
N GLY A 15 -2.88 24.43 -4.69
CA GLY A 15 -3.42 24.45 -6.05
C GLY A 15 -4.75 23.69 -6.16
N ILE A 16 -4.86 22.53 -5.52
CA ILE A 16 -6.12 21.77 -5.43
C ILE A 16 -7.16 22.56 -4.61
N PHE A 17 -6.76 23.08 -3.46
CA PHE A 17 -7.67 23.80 -2.59
C PHE A 17 -8.29 25.01 -3.30
N GLU A 18 -7.51 25.79 -4.03
CA GLU A 18 -8.04 26.95 -4.76
C GLU A 18 -9.12 26.58 -5.77
N LYS A 19 -9.03 25.40 -6.40
CA LYS A 19 -10.07 24.88 -7.30
C LYS A 19 -11.32 24.42 -6.55
N LEU A 20 -11.16 23.87 -5.35
CA LEU A 20 -12.22 23.20 -4.62
C LEU A 20 -12.87 24.05 -3.52
N LYS A 21 -12.31 25.21 -3.16
CA LYS A 21 -12.70 26.00 -1.98
C LYS A 21 -14.20 26.37 -1.93
N GLU A 22 -14.86 26.45 -3.08
CA GLU A 22 -16.31 26.72 -3.20
C GLU A 22 -17.13 25.48 -3.58
N ALA A 23 -16.48 24.36 -3.89
CA ALA A 23 -17.14 23.13 -4.31
C ALA A 23 -17.80 22.42 -3.12
N ARG A 24 -19.01 21.90 -3.35
CA ARG A 24 -19.68 20.94 -2.44
C ARG A 24 -19.68 19.53 -3.00
N ASP A 25 -19.65 19.40 -4.31
CA ASP A 25 -19.56 18.17 -5.07
C ASP A 25 -18.26 18.15 -5.87
N ILE A 26 -17.65 16.97 -5.98
CA ILE A 26 -16.44 16.75 -6.76
C ILE A 26 -16.67 15.51 -7.61
N ALA A 27 -16.50 15.65 -8.91
CA ALA A 27 -16.52 14.57 -9.88
C ALA A 27 -15.11 14.35 -10.43
N ALA A 28 -14.56 13.17 -10.20
CA ALA A 28 -13.24 12.78 -10.70
C ALA A 28 -13.07 11.25 -10.67
N PRO A 29 -12.23 10.68 -11.53
CA PRO A 29 -11.92 9.26 -11.48
C PRO A 29 -11.18 8.90 -10.20
N SER A 30 -11.56 7.78 -9.59
CA SER A 30 -10.72 7.10 -8.61
C SER A 30 -9.80 6.12 -9.35
N PRO A 31 -8.47 6.23 -9.22
CA PRO A 31 -7.51 5.37 -9.90
C PRO A 31 -7.38 4.00 -9.21
N PRO A 32 -8.48 3.26 -9.11
CA PRO A 32 -8.89 2.45 -7.95
C PRO A 32 -8.00 2.62 -6.71
N SER A 33 -7.99 3.82 -6.13
CA SER A 33 -7.17 4.11 -4.94
C SER A 33 -8.04 4.17 -3.71
N LEU A 34 -7.72 3.35 -2.72
CA LEU A 34 -8.38 3.28 -1.42
C LEU A 34 -7.38 3.66 -0.33
N LEU A 35 -7.86 4.37 0.69
CA LEU A 35 -7.12 4.51 1.94
C LEU A 35 -8.03 4.25 3.15
N VAL A 36 -7.54 3.40 4.06
CA VAL A 36 -8.15 3.11 5.36
C VAL A 36 -7.16 3.49 6.45
N GLY A 37 -7.53 4.45 7.28
CA GLY A 37 -6.71 4.91 8.40
C GLY A 37 -6.66 3.92 9.56
N GLU A 38 -5.66 4.06 10.43
CA GLU A 38 -5.54 3.27 11.67
C GLU A 38 -5.92 4.07 12.94
N LYS A 39 -5.80 5.40 12.88
CA LYS A 39 -6.10 6.28 14.01
C LYS A 39 -7.59 6.22 14.36
N GLY A 40 -7.89 5.95 15.64
CA GLY A 40 -9.25 5.90 16.16
C GLY A 40 -9.90 4.50 16.12
N TYR A 41 -9.14 3.45 15.74
CA TYR A 41 -9.64 2.08 15.71
C TYR A 41 -10.44 1.73 16.99
N PRO A 42 -11.67 1.17 16.87
CA PRO A 42 -12.27 0.56 15.69
C PRO A 42 -13.08 1.53 14.79
N TYR A 43 -13.04 2.84 15.02
CA TYR A 43 -13.65 3.86 14.15
C TYR A 43 -12.57 4.53 13.30
N VAL A 44 -12.52 4.19 12.02
CA VAL A 44 -11.43 4.57 11.14
C VAL A 44 -11.93 5.40 9.97
N ARG A 45 -11.06 6.23 9.42
CA ARG A 45 -11.31 6.91 8.15
C ARG A 45 -11.26 5.88 7.03
N VAL A 46 -12.32 5.80 6.25
CA VAL A 46 -12.43 4.94 5.07
C VAL A 46 -12.78 5.84 3.89
N GLY A 47 -12.05 5.71 2.79
CA GLY A 47 -12.28 6.57 1.64
C GLY A 47 -11.55 6.13 0.38
N VAL A 48 -11.91 6.78 -0.71
CA VAL A 48 -11.21 6.66 -2.00
C VAL A 48 -10.36 7.90 -2.24
N ASN A 49 -9.26 7.74 -2.97
CA ASN A 49 -8.58 8.88 -3.56
C ASN A 49 -9.16 9.15 -4.94
N LEU A 50 -9.36 10.42 -5.24
CA LEU A 50 -9.74 10.93 -6.55
C LEU A 50 -8.53 11.63 -7.16
N ALA A 51 -8.37 11.51 -8.47
CA ALA A 51 -7.32 12.18 -9.22
C ALA A 51 -7.95 12.93 -10.40
N GLU A 52 -7.60 14.21 -10.56
CA GLU A 52 -7.99 14.96 -11.75
C GLU A 52 -7.09 14.61 -12.94
N GLY A 53 -7.68 14.47 -14.13
CA GLY A 53 -6.98 14.34 -15.41
C GLY A 53 -6.86 12.91 -15.97
N ASP A 54 -6.42 12.82 -17.23
CA ASP A 54 -6.47 11.60 -18.05
C ASP A 54 -5.49 10.49 -17.62
N ASN A 55 -4.55 10.80 -16.73
CA ASN A 55 -3.50 9.88 -16.27
C ASN A 55 -3.83 9.19 -14.94
N ALA A 56 -5.11 9.07 -14.59
CA ALA A 56 -5.55 8.38 -13.36
C ALA A 56 -4.81 7.06 -13.10
N PRO A 57 -4.60 6.14 -14.06
CA PRO A 57 -3.88 4.88 -13.81
C PRO A 57 -2.48 5.04 -13.19
N LEU A 58 -1.75 6.11 -13.53
CA LEU A 58 -0.40 6.36 -13.02
C LEU A 58 -0.36 6.54 -11.50
N PHE A 59 -1.45 7.01 -10.88
CA PHE A 59 -1.52 7.29 -9.44
C PHE A 59 -1.55 6.04 -8.56
N GLU A 60 -1.83 4.87 -9.14
CA GLU A 60 -1.86 3.57 -8.46
C GLU A 60 -1.11 2.51 -9.28
N ASP A 61 0.05 2.88 -9.84
CA ASP A 61 0.99 1.95 -10.46
C ASP A 61 2.40 2.05 -9.83
N PRO A 62 2.58 1.60 -8.57
CA PRO A 62 3.87 1.68 -7.89
C PRO A 62 4.99 0.91 -8.59
N GLY A 63 4.66 -0.16 -9.32
CA GLY A 63 5.61 -0.94 -10.09
C GLY A 63 6.25 -0.11 -11.21
N SER A 64 5.46 0.72 -11.90
CA SER A 64 5.99 1.61 -12.95
C SER A 64 6.84 2.77 -12.44
N TRP A 65 6.71 3.14 -11.15
CA TRP A 65 7.45 4.27 -10.58
C TRP A 65 8.91 3.92 -10.33
N TRP A 66 9.19 2.66 -9.98
CA TRP A 66 10.52 2.19 -9.62
C TRP A 66 11.56 2.51 -10.70
N GLY A 67 12.64 3.20 -10.31
CA GLY A 67 13.71 3.62 -11.22
C GLY A 67 13.34 4.72 -12.22
N ARG A 68 12.09 5.19 -12.25
CA ARG A 68 11.62 6.24 -13.18
C ARG A 68 11.23 7.54 -12.47
N LEU A 69 10.52 7.45 -11.35
CA LEU A 69 10.08 8.61 -10.59
C LEU A 69 10.96 8.82 -9.36
N GLY A 70 11.32 10.07 -9.08
CA GLY A 70 12.00 10.44 -7.84
C GLY A 70 11.05 10.68 -6.68
N LEU A 71 11.61 10.92 -5.49
CA LEU A 71 10.84 11.26 -4.28
C LEU A 71 9.89 12.45 -4.51
N LEU A 72 10.39 13.50 -5.16
CA LEU A 72 9.61 14.73 -5.41
C LEU A 72 8.45 14.48 -6.38
N ASP A 73 8.65 13.62 -7.38
CA ASP A 73 7.59 13.25 -8.33
C ASP A 73 6.48 12.46 -7.65
N ILE A 74 6.84 11.49 -6.79
CA ILE A 74 5.87 10.72 -6.01
C ILE A 74 5.12 11.60 -5.02
N ILE A 75 5.81 12.52 -4.35
CA ILE A 75 5.14 13.49 -3.47
C ILE A 75 4.17 14.34 -4.26
N LYS A 76 4.55 14.81 -5.44
CA LYS A 76 3.67 15.61 -6.31
C LYS A 76 2.43 14.81 -6.72
N LEU A 77 2.61 13.60 -7.25
CA LEU A 77 1.53 12.69 -7.62
C LEU A 77 0.59 12.41 -6.45
N ARG A 78 1.13 12.09 -5.28
CA ARG A 78 0.29 11.76 -4.12
C ARG A 78 -0.40 12.98 -3.51
N ALA A 79 0.28 14.13 -3.51
CA ALA A 79 -0.27 15.38 -2.99
C ALA A 79 -1.36 15.97 -3.90
N SER A 80 -1.32 15.67 -5.21
CA SER A 80 -2.31 16.13 -6.18
C SER A 80 -3.63 15.33 -6.19
N MET A 81 -3.76 14.31 -5.34
CA MET A 81 -5.02 13.59 -5.15
C MET A 81 -5.93 14.26 -4.12
N ILE A 82 -7.20 13.87 -4.12
CA ILE A 82 -8.19 14.25 -3.10
C ILE A 82 -8.57 12.98 -2.34
N TYR A 83 -8.24 12.91 -1.05
CA TYR A 83 -8.63 11.81 -0.18
C TYR A 83 -10.02 12.08 0.41
N SER A 84 -11.03 11.46 -0.19
CA SER A 84 -12.44 11.60 0.14
C SER A 84 -12.86 10.52 1.13
N TYR A 85 -13.10 10.89 2.41
CA TYR A 85 -13.26 9.92 3.49
C TYR A 85 -14.50 10.13 4.37
N ARG A 86 -14.94 9.05 5.01
CA ARG A 86 -15.88 9.06 6.13
C ARG A 86 -15.32 8.27 7.31
N VAL A 87 -15.64 8.67 8.53
CA VAL A 87 -15.34 7.85 9.72
C VAL A 87 -16.40 6.77 9.85
N LEU A 88 -15.98 5.51 9.73
CA LEU A 88 -16.84 4.33 9.84
C LEU A 88 -16.28 3.36 10.88
N ARG A 89 -17.16 2.60 11.54
CA ARG A 89 -16.71 1.45 12.32
C ARG A 89 -16.21 0.37 11.36
N VAL A 90 -15.11 -0.31 11.67
CA VAL A 90 -14.50 -1.30 10.77
C VAL A 90 -15.44 -2.43 10.34
N ARG A 91 -16.43 -2.79 11.16
CA ARG A 91 -17.43 -3.82 10.85
C ARG A 91 -18.64 -3.30 10.08
N SER A 92 -18.75 -1.99 9.86
CA SER A 92 -19.84 -1.37 9.10
C SER A 92 -19.54 -1.41 7.60
N ALA A 93 -19.19 -2.59 7.09
CA ALA A 93 -18.80 -2.84 5.71
C ALA A 93 -20.01 -2.95 4.74
N SER A 94 -21.21 -2.56 5.19
CA SER A 94 -22.50 -2.79 4.51
C SER A 94 -23.36 -1.53 4.37
N ASN A 95 -22.77 -0.33 4.47
CA ASN A 95 -23.48 0.91 4.15
C ASN A 95 -23.11 1.37 2.73
N ARG A 96 -23.90 2.27 2.14
CA ARG A 96 -23.69 2.74 0.76
C ARG A 96 -22.28 3.27 0.47
N ILE A 97 -21.67 3.96 1.44
CA ILE A 97 -20.28 4.46 1.30
C ILE A 97 -19.31 3.27 1.28
N ALA A 98 -19.50 2.29 2.16
CA ALA A 98 -18.69 1.09 2.22
C ALA A 98 -18.79 0.27 0.92
N GLU A 99 -19.99 0.13 0.37
CA GLU A 99 -20.23 -0.54 -0.92
C GLU A 99 -19.49 0.16 -2.06
N ALA A 100 -19.68 1.47 -2.22
CA ALA A 100 -18.98 2.26 -3.24
C ALA A 100 -17.45 2.17 -3.10
N VAL A 101 -16.96 2.21 -1.86
CA VAL A 101 -15.53 2.06 -1.57
C VAL A 101 -15.00 0.66 -1.94
N GLN A 102 -15.74 -0.40 -1.63
CA GLN A 102 -15.38 -1.78 -1.98
C GLN A 102 -15.40 -2.00 -3.48
N GLU A 103 -16.44 -1.53 -4.17
CA GLU A 103 -16.58 -1.63 -5.62
C GLU A 103 -15.45 -0.91 -6.36
N ALA A 104 -15.12 0.32 -5.93
CA ALA A 104 -13.97 1.05 -6.47
C ALA A 104 -12.66 0.30 -6.22
N ALA A 105 -12.46 -0.24 -5.01
CA ALA A 105 -11.26 -0.98 -4.64
C ALA A 105 -11.09 -2.29 -5.43
N MET A 106 -12.20 -2.96 -5.76
CA MET A 106 -12.20 -4.20 -6.55
C MET A 106 -11.95 -3.95 -8.04
N SER A 107 -12.15 -2.74 -8.53
CA SER A 107 -11.92 -2.42 -9.94
C SER A 107 -10.42 -2.50 -10.29
N ILE A 108 -10.13 -3.02 -11.48
CA ILE A 108 -8.78 -2.97 -12.10
C ILE A 108 -8.60 -1.75 -13.01
N ARG A 109 -9.65 -0.95 -13.23
CA ARG A 109 -9.62 0.29 -14.01
C ARG A 109 -10.11 1.47 -13.18
N PRO A 110 -9.69 2.70 -13.51
CA PRO A 110 -10.27 3.90 -12.92
C PRO A 110 -11.80 3.88 -12.98
N VAL A 111 -12.44 4.34 -11.91
CA VAL A 111 -13.89 4.40 -11.78
C VAL A 111 -14.31 5.84 -11.56
N GLU A 112 -15.08 6.40 -12.49
CA GLU A 112 -15.70 7.71 -12.34
C GLU A 112 -16.52 7.75 -11.06
N SER A 113 -16.23 8.74 -10.23
CA SER A 113 -16.77 8.86 -8.88
C SER A 113 -17.21 10.30 -8.62
N GLU A 114 -18.35 10.43 -7.96
CA GLU A 114 -18.87 11.68 -7.44
C GLU A 114 -18.90 11.62 -5.91
N VAL A 115 -18.33 12.63 -5.27
CA VAL A 115 -18.34 12.77 -3.81
C VAL A 115 -19.04 14.05 -3.40
N PHE A 116 -19.84 13.97 -2.34
CA PHE A 116 -20.48 15.12 -1.73
C PHE A 116 -19.82 15.43 -0.40
N LEU A 117 -19.25 16.62 -0.25
CA LEU A 117 -18.49 17.03 0.92
C LEU A 117 -19.41 17.36 2.10
N SER A 118 -19.05 16.96 3.32
CA SER A 118 -19.79 17.33 4.54
C SER A 118 -19.65 18.80 4.92
N ARG A 119 -18.58 19.42 4.44
CA ARG A 119 -18.25 20.81 4.68
C ARG A 119 -17.34 21.29 3.55
N PRO A 120 -17.32 22.60 3.25
CA PRO A 120 -16.33 23.16 2.35
C PRO A 120 -14.92 22.69 2.73
N PRO A 121 -14.05 22.42 1.75
CA PRO A 121 -12.64 22.12 1.96
C PRO A 121 -12.00 23.10 2.94
N VAL A 122 -11.21 22.62 3.89
CA VAL A 122 -10.41 23.48 4.78
C VAL A 122 -8.94 23.20 4.53
N PHE A 123 -8.22 24.18 4.00
CA PHE A 123 -6.78 24.08 3.84
C PHE A 123 -6.09 24.24 5.19
N THR A 124 -5.44 23.16 5.66
CA THR A 124 -4.60 23.21 6.87
C THR A 124 -3.16 23.03 6.46
N MET A 125 -2.34 24.06 6.64
CA MET A 125 -0.90 23.94 6.48
C MET A 125 -0.32 23.09 7.61
N ARG A 126 0.12 21.88 7.28
CA ARG A 126 0.85 21.01 8.21
C ARG A 126 2.29 20.89 7.76
N PHE A 127 3.19 21.47 8.55
CA PHE A 127 4.65 21.34 8.39
C PHE A 127 5.15 20.19 9.26
N ASP A 128 4.60 19.01 9.03
CA ASP A 128 5.04 17.79 9.69
C ASP A 128 5.78 16.92 8.66
N PRO A 129 7.08 16.65 8.86
CA PRO A 129 7.87 15.78 8.01
C PRO A 129 7.46 14.30 8.09
N LEU A 130 6.75 13.89 9.14
CA LEU A 130 6.23 12.53 9.33
C LEU A 130 4.87 12.31 8.63
N VAL A 131 4.21 13.38 8.20
CA VAL A 131 2.95 13.27 7.47
C VAL A 131 3.23 12.65 6.11
N LYS A 132 2.71 11.44 5.93
CA LYS A 132 2.67 10.75 4.63
C LYS A 132 2.15 11.71 3.55
N PRO A 133 2.67 11.66 2.32
CA PRO A 133 2.11 12.44 1.23
C PRO A 133 0.73 11.85 0.92
N VAL A 134 -0.27 12.33 1.65
CA VAL A 134 -1.69 12.08 1.38
C VAL A 134 -2.20 13.33 0.68
N GLY A 135 -3.07 13.12 -0.29
CA GLY A 135 -3.77 14.18 -0.99
C GLY A 135 -4.57 15.10 -0.06
N PHE A 136 -5.16 16.12 -0.66
CA PHE A 136 -6.09 17.01 0.05
C PHE A 136 -7.21 16.18 0.68
N SER A 137 -7.32 16.17 2.01
CA SER A 137 -8.25 15.30 2.72
C SER A 137 -9.59 16.00 2.95
N ALA A 138 -10.68 15.42 2.48
CA ALA A 138 -12.03 15.97 2.61
C ALA A 138 -12.99 14.94 3.20
N GLU A 139 -13.79 15.37 4.19
CA GLU A 139 -14.82 14.52 4.79
C GLU A 139 -16.10 14.58 3.94
N VAL A 140 -16.70 13.44 3.66
CA VAL A 140 -17.83 13.32 2.72
C VAL A 140 -19.11 12.83 3.39
N GLU A 141 -20.26 13.24 2.87
CA GLU A 141 -21.58 12.70 3.21
C GLU A 141 -21.96 11.53 2.31
N LYS A 142 -21.49 11.55 1.06
CA LYS A 142 -21.83 10.55 0.04
C LYS A 142 -20.64 10.30 -0.88
N ILE A 143 -20.48 9.05 -1.29
CA ILE A 143 -19.62 8.61 -2.40
C ILE A 143 -20.53 7.83 -3.34
N SER A 144 -20.52 8.18 -4.64
CA SER A 144 -21.29 7.50 -5.68
C SER A 144 -20.36 7.15 -6.83
N LEU A 145 -20.42 5.92 -7.32
CA LEU A 145 -19.74 5.54 -8.55
C LEU A 145 -20.66 5.88 -9.73
N THR A 146 -20.18 6.67 -10.68
CA THR A 146 -20.94 7.10 -11.86
C THR A 146 -20.59 6.30 -13.11
N SER A 147 -19.58 5.44 -13.03
CA SER A 147 -19.25 4.42 -14.03
C SER A 147 -19.20 3.03 -13.40
N ASN A 148 -19.35 2.00 -14.22
CA ASN A 148 -19.31 0.62 -13.75
C ASN A 148 -17.86 0.19 -13.44
N PRO A 149 -17.57 -0.33 -12.24
CA PRO A 149 -16.26 -0.88 -11.94
C PRO A 149 -15.96 -2.11 -12.80
N VAL A 150 -14.70 -2.30 -13.16
CA VAL A 150 -14.25 -3.49 -13.90
C VAL A 150 -13.69 -4.48 -12.90
N ILE A 151 -14.54 -5.39 -12.41
CA ILE A 151 -14.17 -6.37 -11.40
C ILE A 151 -13.85 -7.71 -12.08
N PRO A 152 -12.66 -8.30 -11.85
CA PRO A 152 -12.35 -9.63 -12.35
C PRO A 152 -13.33 -10.67 -11.79
N ARG A 153 -13.87 -11.54 -12.66
CA ARG A 153 -14.87 -12.57 -12.28
C ARG A 153 -14.48 -13.40 -11.07
N ARG A 154 -13.18 -13.73 -10.93
CA ARG A 154 -12.73 -14.54 -9.81
C ARG A 154 -12.75 -13.77 -8.48
N VAL A 155 -12.43 -12.48 -8.51
CA VAL A 155 -12.52 -11.61 -7.33
C VAL A 155 -13.97 -11.53 -6.88
N ASP A 156 -14.89 -11.26 -7.81
CA ASP A 156 -16.33 -11.20 -7.54
C ASP A 156 -16.86 -12.50 -6.91
N SER A 157 -16.52 -13.67 -7.48
CA SER A 157 -16.85 -14.98 -6.91
C SER A 157 -16.32 -15.16 -5.49
N LEU A 158 -15.04 -14.87 -5.21
CA LEU A 158 -14.47 -15.04 -3.87
C LEU A 158 -15.13 -14.12 -2.83
N VAL A 159 -15.52 -12.91 -3.24
CA VAL A 159 -16.21 -11.93 -2.41
C VAL A 159 -17.66 -12.37 -2.10
N ALA A 160 -18.32 -13.02 -3.05
CA ALA A 160 -19.66 -13.60 -2.87
C ALA A 160 -19.62 -14.87 -2.00
N ASP A 161 -18.64 -15.75 -2.22
CA ASP A 161 -18.48 -17.04 -1.55
C ASP A 161 -17.99 -16.93 -0.10
N ARG A 162 -17.57 -15.72 0.34
CA ARG A 162 -17.10 -15.44 1.71
C ARG A 162 -15.94 -16.34 2.15
N VAL A 163 -15.01 -16.62 1.24
CA VAL A 163 -13.82 -17.44 1.52
C VAL A 163 -12.93 -16.76 2.57
N LYS A 164 -12.16 -17.54 3.34
CA LYS A 164 -11.18 -16.98 4.29
C LYS A 164 -10.21 -16.07 3.54
N ALA A 165 -9.93 -14.89 4.10
CA ALA A 165 -9.13 -13.87 3.44
C ALA A 165 -7.75 -14.41 2.98
N ARG A 166 -7.07 -15.19 3.82
CA ARG A 166 -5.77 -15.80 3.48
C ARG A 166 -5.85 -16.73 2.26
N GLU A 167 -6.89 -17.56 2.19
CA GLU A 167 -7.09 -18.50 1.07
C GLU A 167 -7.38 -17.74 -0.23
N ALA A 168 -8.25 -16.73 -0.15
CA ALA A 168 -8.55 -15.85 -1.30
C ALA A 168 -7.30 -15.10 -1.80
N LEU A 169 -6.48 -14.57 -0.89
CA LEU A 169 -5.23 -13.89 -1.22
C LEU A 169 -4.25 -14.81 -1.95
N ILE A 170 -4.01 -16.01 -1.42
CA ILE A 170 -3.11 -17.00 -2.03
C ILE A 170 -3.62 -17.42 -3.41
N GLU A 171 -4.93 -17.62 -3.56
CA GLU A 171 -5.51 -17.99 -4.85
C GLU A 171 -5.36 -16.87 -5.88
N LEU A 172 -5.73 -15.64 -5.53
CA LEU A 172 -5.63 -14.51 -6.44
C LEU A 172 -4.16 -14.24 -6.82
N TYR A 173 -3.25 -14.29 -5.85
CA TYR A 173 -1.81 -14.20 -6.12
C TYR A 173 -1.35 -15.27 -7.12
N SER A 174 -1.75 -16.52 -6.92
CA SER A 174 -1.40 -17.64 -7.81
C SER A 174 -1.98 -17.50 -9.23
N ARG A 175 -3.00 -16.64 -9.42
CA ARG A 175 -3.57 -16.29 -10.72
C ARG A 175 -2.91 -15.07 -11.37
N GLY A 176 -1.88 -14.50 -10.75
CA GLY A 176 -1.09 -13.39 -11.29
C GLY A 176 -1.61 -11.99 -10.93
N PHE A 177 -2.51 -11.88 -9.94
CA PHE A 177 -2.84 -10.56 -9.39
C PHE A 177 -1.67 -10.03 -8.55
N ASP A 178 -1.29 -8.77 -8.78
CA ASP A 178 -0.19 -8.14 -8.07
C ASP A 178 -0.54 -7.85 -6.60
N VAL A 179 0.51 -7.70 -5.79
CA VAL A 179 0.38 -7.51 -4.33
C VAL A 179 -0.34 -6.22 -3.96
N TYR A 180 -0.21 -5.14 -4.75
CA TYR A 180 -0.89 -3.87 -4.48
C TYR A 180 -2.41 -4.00 -4.64
N TYR A 181 -2.85 -4.73 -5.66
CA TYR A 181 -4.25 -5.09 -5.85
C TYR A 181 -4.79 -5.89 -4.66
N LEU A 182 -4.04 -6.90 -4.21
CA LEU A 182 -4.43 -7.73 -3.05
C LEU A 182 -4.50 -6.94 -1.74
N GLN A 183 -3.54 -6.05 -1.50
CA GLN A 183 -3.50 -5.17 -0.33
C GLN A 183 -4.73 -4.25 -0.30
N ARG A 184 -5.11 -3.71 -1.46
CA ARG A 184 -6.32 -2.89 -1.62
C ARG A 184 -7.60 -3.70 -1.36
N LEU A 185 -7.71 -4.90 -1.93
CA LEU A 185 -8.84 -5.80 -1.69
C LEU A 185 -9.01 -6.11 -0.21
N LEU A 186 -7.93 -6.47 0.48
CA LEU A 186 -7.97 -6.75 1.92
C LEU A 186 -8.34 -5.50 2.74
N SER A 187 -7.74 -4.35 2.42
CA SER A 187 -7.98 -3.09 3.13
C SER A 187 -9.42 -2.62 3.01
N SER A 188 -10.04 -2.80 1.84
CA SER A 188 -11.45 -2.46 1.58
C SER A 188 -12.45 -3.29 2.38
N GLY A 189 -12.00 -4.42 2.95
CA GLY A 189 -12.88 -5.37 3.62
C GLY A 189 -13.74 -6.20 2.68
N ALA A 190 -13.45 -6.22 1.37
CA ALA A 190 -14.14 -7.05 0.40
C ALA A 190 -13.91 -8.56 0.63
N LEU A 191 -12.70 -8.92 1.09
CA LEU A 191 -12.29 -10.32 1.31
C LEU A 191 -12.53 -10.78 2.76
N GLY A 192 -12.87 -12.06 2.91
CA GLY A 192 -13.02 -12.73 4.20
C GLY A 192 -14.45 -13.17 4.52
N VAL A 193 -14.56 -14.09 5.48
CA VAL A 193 -15.84 -14.55 6.04
C VAL A 193 -16.56 -13.38 6.74
N ASP A 194 -15.82 -12.70 7.62
CA ASP A 194 -16.26 -11.49 8.31
C ASP A 194 -15.67 -10.26 7.62
N LYS A 195 -16.45 -9.64 6.74
CA LYS A 195 -16.05 -8.43 6.02
C LYS A 195 -15.81 -7.28 6.99
N LYS A 196 -14.55 -6.83 7.07
CA LYS A 196 -14.13 -5.70 7.91
C LYS A 196 -13.10 -4.86 7.17
N PHE A 197 -13.20 -3.54 7.30
CA PHE A 197 -12.12 -2.66 6.86
C PHE A 197 -10.85 -2.96 7.65
N VAL A 198 -9.73 -3.06 6.94
CA VAL A 198 -8.41 -3.26 7.54
C VAL A 198 -7.58 -2.01 7.22
N PRO A 199 -6.97 -1.35 8.22
CA PRO A 199 -6.06 -0.24 7.96
C PRO A 199 -5.05 -0.59 6.89
N THR A 200 -4.79 0.34 5.96
CA THR A 200 -3.99 0.05 4.77
C THR A 200 -2.58 -0.43 5.14
N ARG A 201 -1.98 0.16 6.18
CA ARG A 201 -0.68 -0.31 6.71
C ARG A 201 -0.71 -1.78 7.13
N TRP A 202 -1.74 -2.18 7.86
CA TRP A 202 -1.86 -3.57 8.35
C TRP A 202 -2.17 -4.51 7.19
N SER A 203 -2.88 -4.04 6.17
CA SER A 203 -3.20 -4.82 4.96
C SER A 203 -1.93 -5.10 4.16
N ILE A 204 -1.03 -4.13 4.03
CA ILE A 204 0.29 -4.32 3.40
C ILE A 204 1.03 -5.48 4.07
N THR A 205 1.32 -5.37 5.36
CA THR A 205 2.03 -6.40 6.11
C THR A 205 1.28 -7.75 6.10
N ALA A 206 -0.04 -7.74 6.23
CA ALA A 206 -0.83 -8.99 6.26
C ALA A 206 -0.82 -9.73 4.91
N VAL A 207 -0.88 -9.01 3.79
CA VAL A 207 -0.75 -9.62 2.45
C VAL A 207 0.68 -10.11 2.25
N ASP A 208 1.68 -9.28 2.54
CA ASP A 208 3.08 -9.63 2.31
C ASP A 208 3.46 -10.89 3.07
N ARG A 209 3.05 -10.98 4.34
CA ARG A 209 3.24 -12.16 5.17
C ARG A 209 2.45 -13.37 4.67
N ALA A 210 1.18 -13.20 4.29
CA ALA A 210 0.35 -14.31 3.83
C ALA A 210 0.91 -14.97 2.56
N ILE A 211 1.36 -14.15 1.60
CA ILE A 211 1.98 -14.61 0.36
C ILE A 211 3.40 -15.12 0.62
N GLY A 212 4.20 -14.41 1.42
CA GLY A 212 5.54 -14.84 1.81
C GLY A 212 5.53 -16.21 2.48
N ASP A 213 4.64 -16.45 3.45
CA ASP A 213 4.54 -17.76 4.11
C ASP A 213 4.10 -18.88 3.15
N TYR A 214 3.23 -18.56 2.19
CA TYR A 214 2.84 -19.48 1.14
C TYR A 214 4.04 -19.84 0.24
N LEU A 215 4.78 -18.85 -0.24
CA LEU A 215 5.96 -19.06 -1.08
C LEU A 215 7.05 -19.82 -0.33
N LEU A 216 7.29 -19.47 0.94
CA LEU A 216 8.30 -20.11 1.77
C LEU A 216 8.05 -21.61 1.92
N SER A 217 6.77 -22.01 2.05
CA SER A 217 6.39 -23.43 2.12
C SER A 217 6.81 -24.24 0.88
N LYS A 218 7.00 -23.55 -0.26
CA LYS A 218 7.48 -24.14 -1.52
C LYS A 218 9.00 -24.02 -1.64
N VAL A 219 9.53 -22.82 -1.39
CA VAL A 219 10.97 -22.52 -1.50
C VAL A 219 11.81 -23.48 -0.66
N LYS A 220 11.41 -23.79 0.57
CA LYS A 220 12.13 -24.75 1.45
C LYS A 220 12.30 -26.15 0.87
N THR A 221 11.54 -26.52 -0.17
CA THR A 221 11.61 -27.84 -0.82
C THR A 221 12.57 -27.87 -2.01
N PHE A 222 13.08 -26.71 -2.44
CA PHE A 222 13.94 -26.59 -3.61
C PHE A 222 15.41 -26.84 -3.28
N PRO A 223 16.24 -27.19 -4.28
CA PRO A 223 17.68 -27.26 -4.06
C PRO A 223 18.27 -25.88 -3.75
N GLU A 224 19.41 -25.86 -3.08
CA GLU A 224 20.11 -24.64 -2.72
C GLU A 224 20.65 -23.90 -3.96
N ILE A 225 20.84 -22.58 -3.85
CA ILE A 225 21.62 -21.82 -4.83
C ILE A 225 23.05 -22.37 -4.91
N SER A 226 23.65 -22.27 -6.09
CA SER A 226 24.92 -22.94 -6.38
C SER A 226 26.16 -22.20 -5.86
N GLY A 227 26.02 -20.95 -5.42
CA GLY A 227 27.13 -20.13 -4.98
C GLY A 227 26.66 -18.82 -4.33
N VAL A 228 27.62 -18.00 -3.95
CA VAL A 228 27.37 -16.70 -3.33
C VAL A 228 26.99 -15.68 -4.41
N GLU A 229 25.91 -14.94 -4.18
CA GLU A 229 25.42 -13.89 -5.08
C GLU A 229 25.24 -12.59 -4.30
N VAL A 230 25.66 -11.47 -4.87
CA VAL A 230 25.51 -10.13 -4.27
C VAL A 230 24.74 -9.25 -5.22
N TYR A 231 23.70 -8.62 -4.71
CA TYR A 231 22.89 -7.64 -5.43
C TYR A 231 22.88 -6.32 -4.67
N THR A 232 22.96 -5.23 -5.41
CA THR A 232 22.85 -3.88 -4.86
C THR A 232 21.82 -3.08 -5.63
N SER A 233 21.12 -2.21 -4.92
CA SER A 233 20.19 -1.27 -5.53
C SER A 233 20.04 -0.03 -4.67
N SER A 234 19.64 1.08 -5.27
CA SER A 234 19.32 2.30 -4.53
C SER A 234 18.13 3.01 -5.15
N TYR A 235 17.23 3.49 -4.30
CA TYR A 235 16.03 4.19 -4.74
C TYR A 235 15.48 5.09 -3.63
N ILE A 236 15.15 6.34 -3.97
CA ILE A 236 14.55 7.33 -3.06
C ILE A 236 15.32 7.44 -1.72
N GLY A 237 16.65 7.49 -1.79
CA GLY A 237 17.51 7.61 -0.61
C GLY A 237 17.70 6.33 0.20
N ASN A 238 17.05 5.23 -0.17
CA ASN A 238 17.32 3.91 0.39
C ASN A 238 18.41 3.21 -0.42
N ASN A 239 19.28 2.47 0.27
CA ASN A 239 20.28 1.60 -0.33
C ASN A 239 20.03 0.17 0.16
N TYR A 240 20.01 -0.76 -0.78
CA TYR A 240 19.77 -2.17 -0.54
C TYR A 240 21.01 -2.95 -0.95
N VAL A 241 21.45 -3.83 -0.07
CA VAL A 241 22.47 -4.84 -0.36
C VAL A 241 21.85 -6.17 0.02
N LEU A 242 21.81 -7.11 -0.91
CA LEU A 242 21.29 -8.46 -0.69
C LEU A 242 22.42 -9.46 -0.95
N LEU A 243 22.73 -10.27 0.05
CA LEU A 243 23.72 -11.32 -0.03
C LEU A 243 23.01 -12.68 0.06
N PHE A 244 23.04 -13.44 -1.04
CA PHE A 244 22.52 -14.79 -1.09
C PHE A 244 23.65 -15.79 -0.91
N LEU A 245 23.48 -16.73 0.01
CA LEU A 245 24.42 -17.78 0.35
C LEU A 245 23.78 -19.17 0.15
N PRO A 246 24.55 -20.19 -0.30
CA PRO A 246 24.09 -21.57 -0.30
C PRO A 246 23.69 -22.02 1.11
N GLY A 247 22.59 -22.76 1.21
CA GLY A 247 22.08 -23.28 2.48
C GLY A 247 20.56 -23.36 2.53
N PRO A 248 20.02 -23.90 3.63
CA PRO A 248 18.58 -23.88 3.87
C PRO A 248 18.08 -22.45 4.05
N TRP A 249 16.78 -22.24 3.86
CA TRP A 249 16.18 -20.94 4.13
C TRP A 249 16.52 -20.43 5.53
N PHE A 250 17.13 -19.25 5.52
CA PHE A 250 17.30 -18.36 6.64
C PHE A 250 17.28 -16.95 6.06
N MET A 251 16.80 -15.97 6.81
CA MET A 251 16.89 -14.58 6.39
C MET A 251 17.32 -13.72 7.56
N GLU A 252 18.37 -12.93 7.36
CA GLU A 252 18.76 -11.82 8.21
C GLU A 252 18.42 -10.51 7.50
N MET A 253 17.99 -9.51 8.25
CA MET A 253 17.81 -8.16 7.77
C MET A 253 18.41 -7.19 8.79
N VAL A 254 19.36 -6.39 8.33
CA VAL A 254 19.87 -5.23 9.06
C VAL A 254 19.28 -3.97 8.43
N GLU A 255 18.47 -3.25 9.19
CA GLU A 255 17.96 -1.94 8.76
C GLU A 255 18.67 -0.83 9.53
N ILE A 256 19.20 0.15 8.80
CA ILE A 256 19.97 1.26 9.34
C ILE A 256 19.28 2.57 8.93
N TRP A 257 18.82 3.31 9.92
CA TRP A 257 18.31 4.67 9.75
C TRP A 257 19.41 5.67 10.10
N LEU A 258 19.78 6.50 9.12
CA LEU A 258 20.84 7.47 9.28
C LEU A 258 20.49 8.55 10.33
N PRO A 259 21.51 9.04 11.08
CA PRO A 259 21.33 10.08 12.08
C PRO A 259 20.95 11.43 11.45
N ASN A 260 20.55 12.36 12.30
CA ASN A 260 20.08 13.71 11.92
C ASN A 260 18.91 13.68 10.92
N SER A 261 18.10 12.62 10.98
CA SER A 261 16.89 12.49 10.18
C SER A 261 15.66 12.74 11.05
N VAL A 262 14.52 12.92 10.41
CA VAL A 262 13.23 13.09 11.09
C VAL A 262 12.90 11.85 11.95
N TRP A 263 13.37 10.68 11.52
CA TRP A 263 13.16 9.39 12.18
C TRP A 263 14.21 9.12 13.26
N VAL A 264 15.43 9.66 13.08
CA VAL A 264 16.54 9.55 14.03
C VAL A 264 17.12 10.95 14.29
N PRO A 265 16.53 11.73 15.21
CA PRO A 265 16.97 13.10 15.48
C PRO A 265 18.35 13.20 16.15
N GLY A 266 18.93 12.09 16.59
CA GLY A 266 20.23 12.02 17.25
C GLY A 266 21.42 11.94 16.28
N ALA A 267 22.62 12.03 16.85
CA ALA A 267 23.88 11.93 16.11
C ALA A 267 24.27 10.47 15.76
N GLU A 268 23.71 9.50 16.49
CA GLU A 268 23.96 8.08 16.27
C GLU A 268 22.89 7.46 15.34
N PRO A 269 23.28 6.56 14.42
CA PRO A 269 22.31 5.83 13.61
C PRO A 269 21.45 4.91 14.49
N TYR A 270 20.20 4.71 14.07
CA TYR A 270 19.38 3.64 14.62
C TYR A 270 19.57 2.39 13.76
N MET A 271 19.91 1.27 14.39
CA MET A 271 20.10 -0.01 13.73
C MET A 271 19.18 -1.05 14.36
N THR A 272 18.52 -1.83 13.53
CA THR A 272 17.73 -2.99 13.95
C THR A 272 18.13 -4.22 13.16
N LEU A 273 18.07 -5.37 13.83
CA LEU A 273 18.38 -6.68 13.27
C LEU A 273 17.16 -7.58 13.45
N ILE A 274 16.65 -8.12 12.35
CA ILE A 274 15.59 -9.11 12.35
C ILE A 274 16.13 -10.36 11.67
N HIS A 275 15.93 -11.51 12.29
CA HIS A 275 16.31 -12.79 11.71
C HIS A 275 15.10 -13.73 11.68
N GLU A 276 15.07 -14.59 10.68
CA GLU A 276 14.10 -15.66 10.51
C GLU A 276 14.85 -16.95 10.22
N TYR A 277 14.63 -17.95 11.06
CA TYR A 277 15.22 -19.27 10.88
C TYR A 277 14.41 -20.09 9.86
N SER A 278 14.81 -21.36 9.70
CA SER A 278 14.11 -22.33 8.87
C SER A 278 12.69 -22.68 9.36
N ASP A 279 12.22 -22.14 10.47
CA ASP A 279 10.83 -22.25 10.93
C ASP A 279 9.90 -21.22 10.27
N GLY A 280 10.46 -20.20 9.59
CA GLY A 280 9.70 -19.14 8.96
C GLY A 280 9.10 -18.13 9.95
N ARG A 281 9.66 -18.03 11.16
CA ARG A 281 9.19 -17.08 12.19
C ARG A 281 10.25 -16.01 12.41
N PRO A 282 9.96 -14.74 12.06
CA PRO A 282 10.90 -13.66 12.31
C PRO A 282 10.98 -13.34 13.81
N SER A 283 12.15 -12.92 14.26
CA SER A 283 12.44 -12.54 15.65
C SER A 283 11.76 -11.24 16.08
N GLY A 284 11.31 -10.42 15.12
CA GLY A 284 10.54 -9.20 15.32
C GLY A 284 9.41 -9.06 14.31
N GLN A 285 8.41 -8.25 14.63
CA GLN A 285 7.39 -7.84 13.66
C GLN A 285 7.76 -6.46 13.11
N ASP A 286 8.10 -6.42 11.83
CA ASP A 286 8.42 -5.18 11.13
C ASP A 286 7.91 -5.22 9.69
N GLY A 287 7.34 -4.10 9.24
CA GLY A 287 6.78 -4.00 7.89
C GLY A 287 7.84 -3.92 6.79
N GLY A 288 9.01 -3.37 7.08
CA GLY A 288 10.15 -3.35 6.15
C GLY A 288 10.71 -4.75 5.92
N TYR A 289 10.77 -5.56 6.99
CA TYR A 289 11.13 -6.97 6.90
C TYR A 289 10.21 -7.75 5.94
N ASP A 290 8.89 -7.71 6.16
CA ASP A 290 7.94 -8.42 5.29
C ASP A 290 8.00 -7.91 3.83
N ALA A 291 8.22 -6.60 3.64
CA ALA A 291 8.35 -5.98 2.32
C ALA A 291 9.62 -6.39 1.55
N ILE A 292 10.71 -6.76 2.23
CA ILE A 292 11.92 -7.32 1.60
C ILE A 292 11.79 -8.83 1.43
N ARG A 293 11.24 -9.52 2.44
CA ARG A 293 11.10 -10.98 2.45
C ARG A 293 10.29 -11.50 1.28
N LEU A 294 9.18 -10.84 0.96
CA LEU A 294 8.30 -11.25 -0.14
C LEU A 294 9.03 -11.32 -1.50
N PRO A 295 9.60 -10.23 -2.06
CA PRO A 295 10.25 -10.27 -3.37
C PRO A 295 11.48 -11.21 -3.41
N VAL A 296 12.17 -11.40 -2.29
CA VAL A 296 13.23 -12.41 -2.16
C VAL A 296 12.66 -13.81 -2.38
N LEU A 297 11.55 -14.14 -1.69
CA LEU A 297 10.89 -15.43 -1.85
C LEU A 297 10.29 -15.61 -3.24
N GLU A 298 9.78 -14.55 -3.87
CA GLU A 298 9.32 -14.59 -5.26
C GLU A 298 10.47 -14.93 -6.22
N ASN A 299 11.64 -14.31 -6.02
CA ASN A 299 12.83 -14.57 -6.82
C ASN A 299 13.29 -16.03 -6.68
N LEU A 300 13.44 -16.51 -5.45
CA LEU A 300 13.84 -17.89 -5.16
C LEU A 300 12.82 -18.90 -5.68
N TYR A 301 11.53 -18.62 -5.51
CA TYR A 301 10.45 -19.45 -6.02
C TYR A 301 10.51 -19.58 -7.54
N LYS A 302 10.65 -18.45 -8.25
CA LYS A 302 10.78 -18.41 -9.71
C LYS A 302 12.00 -19.19 -10.22
N ARG A 303 13.10 -19.18 -9.47
CA ARG A 303 14.34 -19.91 -9.80
C ARG A 303 14.27 -21.40 -9.46
N GLY A 304 13.27 -21.83 -8.69
CA GLY A 304 13.25 -23.18 -8.13
C GLY A 304 14.46 -23.43 -7.25
N ARG A 305 14.80 -22.46 -6.39
CA ARG A 305 15.94 -22.52 -5.47
C ARG A 305 15.56 -22.09 -4.05
N GLN A 306 16.38 -22.48 -3.08
CA GLN A 306 16.42 -21.87 -1.74
C GLN A 306 17.83 -21.35 -1.42
N GLY A 307 17.94 -20.52 -0.39
CA GLY A 307 19.21 -20.01 0.07
C GLY A 307 19.05 -19.24 1.38
N TYR A 308 20.17 -18.94 2.00
CA TYR A 308 20.27 -18.00 3.10
C TYR A 308 20.42 -16.58 2.53
N LEU A 309 19.57 -15.65 2.96
CA LEU A 309 19.71 -14.22 2.69
C LEU A 309 20.27 -13.45 3.90
N GLN A 310 21.23 -12.55 3.67
CA GLN A 310 21.61 -11.44 4.56
C GLN A 310 21.41 -10.08 3.88
#